data_AF-A0A1Q2SKG7-F1
#
_entry.id   AF-A0A1Q2SKG7-F1
#
_cell.length_a   1.000
_cell.length_b   1.000
_cell.length_c   1.000
_cell.angle_alpha   90.00
_cell.angle_beta   90.00
_cell.angle_gamma   90.00
#
_symmetry.space_group_name_H-M   'P 1'
#
loop_
_entity.id
_entity.type
_entity.pdbx_description
1 polymer ?
#
loop_
_entity_poly.entity_id
_entity_poly.type
_entity_poly.pdbx_seq_one_letter_code
_entity_poly.pdbx_strand_id
1 'polypeptide(L)'
;MSTTIKTLKVRVKDKHKPVLERMVFEANQVWNAANEITAEYSYMPIPGVGYIRNNFTAYDLQKLLKGIKSEQGFIVHSTTVQEVIAVHAKSRKQFKTDKLRWRVSDGSRRSLGWVPFKKGAAEWESGQVYFAGHYFKVWDSYGLSQYDLRSGSFSQDTRGR
;
A
#
# COMPACT_ATOMS: atom_id res chain seq x y z
N MET A 1 10.41 23.89 -21.33
CA MET A 1 9.17 23.11 -21.58
C MET A 1 8.53 22.80 -20.23
N SER A 2 7.24 23.06 -20.05
CA SER A 2 6.53 22.74 -18.80
C SER A 2 6.26 21.24 -18.73
N THR A 3 6.76 20.56 -17.70
CA THR A 3 6.51 19.14 -17.48
C THR A 3 5.10 18.93 -16.93
N THR A 4 4.16 18.55 -17.79
CA THR A 4 2.78 18.24 -17.37
C THR A 4 2.70 16.84 -16.78
N ILE A 5 2.34 16.73 -15.50
CA ILE A 5 2.11 15.45 -14.83
C ILE A 5 0.62 15.09 -14.97
N LYS A 6 0.33 13.88 -15.46
CA LYS A 6 -1.03 13.35 -15.54
C LYS A 6 -1.16 12.05 -14.76
N THR A 7 -2.28 11.88 -14.08
CA THR A 7 -2.67 10.61 -13.45
C THR A 7 -3.60 9.87 -14.41
N LEU A 8 -3.18 8.68 -14.85
CA LEU A 8 -3.97 7.83 -15.75
C LEU A 8 -4.58 6.67 -14.97
N LYS A 9 -5.76 6.24 -15.40
CA LYS A 9 -6.40 5.02 -14.91
C LYS A 9 -6.48 4.03 -16.06
N VAL A 10 -5.72 2.95 -15.96
CA VAL A 10 -5.59 1.94 -17.02
C VAL A 10 -5.95 0.57 -16.44
N ARG A 11 -6.70 -0.22 -17.20
CA ARG A 11 -7.15 -1.54 -16.75
C ARG A 11 -6.04 -2.58 -16.93
N VAL A 12 -5.75 -3.34 -15.87
CA VAL A 12 -4.89 -4.52 -15.92
C VAL A 12 -5.67 -5.71 -16.48
N LYS A 13 -5.03 -6.58 -17.26
CA LYS A 13 -5.67 -7.80 -17.76
C LYS A 13 -5.95 -8.79 -16.64
N ASP A 14 -7.13 -9.42 -16.69
CA ASP A 14 -7.66 -10.28 -15.63
C ASP A 14 -6.77 -11.50 -15.29
N LYS A 15 -5.88 -11.93 -16.21
CA LYS A 15 -4.90 -13.01 -15.98
C LYS A 15 -4.03 -12.78 -14.74
N HIS A 16 -3.75 -11.52 -14.39
CA HIS A 16 -2.84 -11.17 -13.30
C HIS A 16 -3.55 -11.10 -11.93
N LYS A 17 -4.86 -11.35 -11.88
CA LYS A 17 -5.67 -11.26 -10.66
C LYS A 17 -5.10 -12.06 -9.47
N PRO A 18 -4.67 -13.34 -9.60
CA PRO A 18 -4.20 -14.09 -8.44
C PRO A 18 -2.96 -13.48 -7.77
N VAL A 19 -2.04 -12.95 -8.58
CA VAL A 19 -0.82 -12.28 -8.07
C VAL A 19 -1.19 -10.98 -7.38
N LEU A 20 -2.09 -10.19 -7.97
CA LEU A 20 -2.56 -8.95 -7.36
C LEU A 20 -3.34 -9.19 -6.07
N GLU A 21 -4.18 -10.23 -5.99
CA GLU A 21 -4.89 -10.60 -4.77
C GLU A 21 -3.92 -10.98 -3.64
N ARG A 22 -2.82 -11.68 -3.96
CA ARG A 22 -1.74 -11.92 -2.99
C ARG A 22 -1.09 -10.62 -2.54
N MET A 23 -0.69 -9.74 -3.46
CA MET A 23 -0.09 -8.45 -3.10
C MET A 23 -1.02 -7.57 -2.26
N VAL A 24 -2.33 -7.61 -2.54
CA VAL A 24 -3.38 -6.93 -1.76
C VAL A 24 -3.45 -7.50 -0.35
N PHE A 25 -3.43 -8.82 -0.21
CA PHE A 25 -3.40 -9.45 1.11
C PHE A 25 -2.19 -8.97 1.91
N GLU A 26 -1.00 -8.97 1.31
CA GLU A 26 0.24 -8.52 1.95
C GLU A 26 0.17 -7.04 2.35
N ALA A 27 -0.36 -6.18 1.48
CA ALA A 27 -0.59 -4.76 1.79
C ALA A 27 -1.57 -4.59 2.96
N ASN A 28 -2.62 -5.42 3.05
CA ASN A 28 -3.53 -5.42 4.19
C ASN A 28 -2.84 -5.84 5.48
N GLN A 29 -1.94 -6.84 5.45
CA GLN A 29 -1.18 -7.26 6.64
C GLN A 29 -0.28 -6.14 7.15
N VAL A 30 0.45 -5.46 6.25
CA VAL A 30 1.28 -4.30 6.63
C VAL A 30 0.43 -3.18 7.24
N TRP A 31 -0.72 -2.88 6.64
CA TRP A 31 -1.65 -1.90 7.17
C TRP A 31 -2.12 -2.26 8.58
N ASN A 32 -2.54 -3.52 8.77
CA ASN A 32 -3.04 -3.98 10.06
C ASN A 32 -1.94 -3.99 11.12
N ALA A 33 -0.72 -4.43 10.81
CA ALA A 33 0.41 -4.37 11.74
C ALA A 33 0.73 -2.93 12.17
N ALA A 34 0.71 -1.98 11.23
CA ALA A 34 0.88 -0.56 11.56
C ALA A 34 -0.27 -0.03 12.44
N ASN A 35 -1.50 -0.44 12.15
CA ASN A 35 -2.69 -0.05 12.88
C ASN A 35 -2.76 -0.65 14.29
N GLU A 36 -2.24 -1.85 14.48
CA GLU A 36 -2.10 -2.52 15.79
C GLU A 36 -1.17 -1.71 16.69
N ILE A 37 0.04 -1.40 16.21
CA ILE A 37 1.01 -0.58 16.95
C ILE A 37 0.39 0.77 17.36
N THR A 38 -0.28 1.46 16.43
CA THR A 38 -0.85 2.76 16.76
C THR A 38 -2.07 2.65 17.65
N ALA A 39 -2.89 1.60 17.53
CA ALA A 39 -4.04 1.38 18.39
C ALA A 39 -3.63 1.10 19.84
N GLU A 40 -2.58 0.33 20.06
CA GLU A 40 -2.15 -0.08 21.39
C GLU A 40 -1.29 0.99 22.08
N TYR A 41 -0.31 1.53 21.37
CA TYR A 41 0.75 2.32 22.00
C TYR A 41 0.53 3.83 21.92
N SER A 42 -0.45 4.33 21.17
CA SER A 42 -0.66 5.79 21.06
C SER A 42 -1.25 6.41 22.33
N TYR A 43 -1.96 5.63 23.15
CA TYR A 43 -2.55 6.12 24.40
C TYR A 43 -2.44 5.06 25.49
N MET A 44 -1.30 5.07 26.19
CA MET A 44 -0.92 4.01 27.11
C MET A 44 -1.19 4.42 28.57
N PRO A 45 -1.85 3.58 29.38
CA PRO A 45 -1.97 3.80 30.82
C PRO A 45 -0.66 3.42 31.54
N ILE A 46 -0.12 4.33 32.33
CA ILE A 46 1.07 4.12 33.15
C ILE A 46 0.67 4.28 34.63
N PRO A 47 0.87 3.23 35.46
CA PRO A 47 0.59 3.29 36.88
C PRO A 47 1.28 4.49 37.54
N GLY A 48 0.52 5.28 38.30
CA GLY A 48 1.02 6.47 39.01
C GLY A 48 1.17 7.74 38.17
N VAL A 49 1.11 7.66 36.83
CA VAL A 49 1.23 8.84 35.93
C VAL A 49 -0.07 9.14 35.18
N GLY A 50 -0.92 8.13 34.99
CA GLY A 50 -2.14 8.24 34.19
C GLY A 50 -1.87 7.85 32.74
N TYR A 51 -2.55 8.48 31.79
CA TYR A 51 -2.39 8.15 30.37
C TYR A 51 -1.35 9.04 29.68
N ILE A 52 -0.42 8.42 28.97
CA ILE A 52 0.55 9.15 28.14
C ILE A 52 0.19 9.02 26.66
N ARG A 53 0.30 10.15 25.97
CA ARG A 53 0.06 10.28 24.53
C ARG A 53 1.36 10.09 23.75
N ASN A 54 1.44 9.01 22.95
CA ASN A 54 2.54 8.81 22.01
C ASN A 54 2.08 9.12 20.58
N ASN A 55 2.88 9.91 19.86
CA ASN A 55 2.60 10.27 18.48
C ASN A 55 3.54 9.50 17.54
N PHE A 56 3.02 8.42 16.95
CA PHE A 56 3.76 7.68 15.93
C PHE A 56 3.74 8.40 14.58
N THR A 57 4.93 8.71 14.05
CA THR A 57 5.08 9.15 12.67
C THR A 57 5.18 7.96 11.71
N ALA A 58 5.09 8.22 10.40
CA ALA A 58 5.35 7.19 9.39
C ALA A 58 6.78 6.64 9.49
N TYR A 59 7.75 7.47 9.87
CA TYR A 59 9.14 7.08 10.02
C TYR A 59 9.34 6.09 11.18
N ASP A 60 8.70 6.36 12.33
CA ASP A 60 8.76 5.48 13.50
C ASP A 60 8.19 4.10 13.18
N LEU A 61 7.02 4.07 12.53
CA LEU A 61 6.37 2.82 12.11
C LEU A 61 7.20 2.06 11.08
N GLN A 62 7.85 2.75 10.13
CA GLN A 62 8.75 2.11 9.16
C GLN A 62 9.98 1.48 9.84
N LYS A 63 10.48 2.09 10.93
CA LYS A 63 11.58 1.52 11.72
C LYS A 63 11.14 0.27 12.47
N LEU A 64 9.97 0.32 13.10
CA LEU A 64 9.40 -0.82 13.84
C LEU A 64 9.05 -1.99 12.92
N LEU A 65 8.49 -1.72 11.74
CA LEU A 65 8.04 -2.73 10.78
C LEU A 65 9.08 -3.03 9.69
N LYS A 66 10.37 -2.73 9.92
CA LYS A 66 11.42 -2.93 8.91
C LYS A 66 11.55 -4.40 8.48
N GLY A 67 11.34 -5.34 9.41
CA GLY A 67 11.50 -6.78 9.19
C GLY A 67 10.27 -7.51 8.63
N ILE A 68 9.10 -6.85 8.58
CA ILE A 68 7.82 -7.53 8.29
C ILE A 68 7.82 -8.30 6.97
N LYS A 69 8.48 -7.74 5.94
CA LYS A 69 8.57 -8.36 4.62
C LYS A 69 9.30 -9.71 4.68
N SER A 70 10.47 -9.73 5.33
CA SER A 70 11.30 -10.93 5.44
C SER A 70 10.69 -11.96 6.38
N GLU A 71 10.09 -11.52 7.48
CA GLU A 71 9.47 -12.38 8.49
C GLU A 71 8.25 -13.12 7.93
N GLN A 72 7.45 -12.45 7.10
CA GLN A 72 6.20 -13.00 6.55
C GLN A 72 6.35 -13.56 5.13
N GLY A 73 7.54 -13.47 4.52
CA GLY A 73 7.78 -14.00 3.17
C GLY A 73 6.99 -13.28 2.07
N PHE A 74 6.82 -11.96 2.18
CA PHE A 74 6.03 -11.16 1.24
C PHE A 74 6.71 -10.99 -0.12
N ILE A 75 5.90 -11.03 -1.19
CA ILE A 75 6.36 -10.75 -2.57
C ILE A 75 6.43 -9.25 -2.86
N VAL A 76 5.65 -8.42 -2.16
CA VAL A 76 5.69 -6.96 -2.35
C VAL A 76 7.08 -6.39 -2.00
N HIS A 77 7.50 -5.39 -2.78
CA HIS A 77 8.79 -4.73 -2.54
C HIS A 77 8.80 -3.94 -1.22
N SER A 78 9.98 -3.72 -0.62
CA SER A 78 10.11 -2.96 0.63
C SER A 78 9.60 -1.52 0.51
N THR A 79 9.70 -0.93 -0.68
CA THR A 79 9.14 0.40 -0.99
C THR A 79 7.62 0.42 -0.92
N THR A 80 6.95 -0.67 -1.32
CA THR A 80 5.50 -0.83 -1.17
C THR A 80 5.10 -0.87 0.29
N VAL A 81 5.84 -1.62 1.13
CA VAL A 81 5.61 -1.67 2.59
C VAL A 81 5.72 -0.26 3.20
N GLN A 82 6.76 0.48 2.84
CA GLN A 82 6.95 1.86 3.30
C GLN A 82 5.80 2.79 2.86
N GLU A 83 5.31 2.63 1.64
CA GLU A 83 4.22 3.44 1.10
C GLU A 83 2.88 3.11 1.77
N VAL A 84 2.60 1.83 2.05
CA VAL A 84 1.43 1.43 2.85
C VAL A 84 1.46 2.11 4.22
N ILE A 85 2.61 2.09 4.90
CA ILE A 85 2.78 2.74 6.22
C ILE A 85 2.62 4.27 6.11
N ALA A 86 3.14 4.89 5.04
CA ALA A 86 3.02 6.32 4.82
C ALA A 86 1.55 6.74 4.63
N VAL A 87 0.80 5.96 3.85
CA VAL A 87 -0.64 6.19 3.63
C VAL A 87 -1.42 5.94 4.92
N HIS A 88 -1.08 4.92 5.70
CA HIS A 88 -1.68 4.68 7.02
C HIS A 88 -1.52 5.90 7.94
N ALA A 89 -0.30 6.43 8.07
CA ALA A 89 -0.04 7.63 8.88
C ALA A 89 -0.79 8.86 8.36
N LYS A 90 -0.86 9.05 7.03
CA LYS A 90 -1.64 10.12 6.40
C LYS A 90 -3.13 9.99 6.71
N SER A 91 -3.68 8.77 6.63
CA SER A 91 -5.08 8.48 6.96
C SER A 91 -5.38 8.76 8.43
N ARG A 92 -4.51 8.35 9.37
CA ARG A 92 -4.66 8.68 10.79
C ARG A 92 -4.74 10.20 11.02
N LYS A 93 -3.87 10.96 10.36
CA LYS A 93 -3.88 12.44 10.43
C LYS A 93 -5.16 13.03 9.83
N GLN A 94 -5.62 12.52 8.69
CA GLN A 94 -6.84 12.97 8.04
C GLN A 94 -8.08 12.72 8.90
N PHE A 95 -8.20 11.54 9.50
CA PHE A 95 -9.35 11.14 10.30
C PHE A 95 -9.23 11.48 11.78
N LYS A 96 -8.09 12.06 12.21
CA LYS A 96 -7.81 12.45 13.61
C LYS A 96 -8.03 11.30 14.61
N THR A 97 -7.63 10.09 14.23
CA THR A 97 -7.75 8.88 15.07
C THR A 97 -6.46 8.08 15.09
N ASP A 98 -6.20 7.38 16.19
CA ASP A 98 -5.04 6.49 16.35
C ASP A 98 -5.27 5.10 15.79
N LYS A 99 -6.52 4.66 15.89
CA LYS A 99 -6.98 3.39 15.36
C LYS A 99 -7.85 3.65 14.15
N LEU A 100 -7.39 3.18 13.00
CA LEU A 100 -8.17 3.09 11.79
C LEU A 100 -8.93 1.77 11.74
N ARG A 101 -9.84 1.65 10.78
CA ARG A 101 -10.54 0.39 10.53
C ARG A 101 -9.55 -0.67 10.03
N TRP A 102 -9.67 -1.88 10.58
CA TRP A 102 -8.95 -3.04 10.10
C TRP A 102 -9.29 -3.36 8.65
N ARG A 103 -8.28 -3.69 7.86
CA ARG A 103 -8.47 -4.18 6.50
C ARG A 103 -8.71 -5.68 6.54
N VAL A 104 -9.81 -6.08 5.93
CA VAL A 104 -10.28 -7.47 5.88
C VAL A 104 -9.92 -8.05 4.52
N SER A 105 -9.26 -9.20 4.47
CA SER A 105 -8.78 -9.79 3.21
C SER A 105 -9.75 -10.79 2.57
N ASP A 106 -10.71 -11.32 3.32
CA ASP A 106 -11.61 -12.38 2.85
C ASP A 106 -13.08 -12.14 3.25
N GLY A 107 -14.00 -12.90 2.66
CA GLY A 107 -15.43 -12.86 2.92
C GLY A 107 -16.18 -11.72 2.22
N SER A 108 -17.49 -11.68 2.45
CA SER A 108 -18.40 -10.69 1.83
C SER A 108 -18.12 -9.24 2.25
N ARG A 109 -17.41 -9.06 3.37
CA ARG A 109 -17.00 -7.74 3.89
C ARG A 109 -15.52 -7.42 3.64
N ARG A 110 -14.88 -8.13 2.70
CA ARG A 110 -13.47 -7.87 2.34
C ARG A 110 -13.28 -6.42 1.88
N SER A 111 -12.14 -5.86 2.22
CA SER A 111 -11.73 -4.53 1.80
C SER A 111 -11.30 -4.55 0.34
N LEU A 112 -11.64 -3.49 -0.41
CA LEU A 112 -11.20 -3.36 -1.81
C LEU A 112 -9.68 -3.39 -1.89
N GLY A 113 -9.16 -4.19 -2.80
CA GLY A 113 -7.73 -4.33 -3.00
C GLY A 113 -7.04 -3.03 -3.39
N TRP A 114 -5.90 -2.77 -2.77
CA TRP A 114 -5.09 -1.60 -3.01
C TRP A 114 -3.61 -1.90 -2.71
N VAL A 115 -2.74 -1.68 -3.69
CA VAL A 115 -1.29 -1.88 -3.59
C VAL A 115 -0.60 -0.63 -4.11
N PRO A 116 -0.05 0.23 -3.24
CA PRO A 116 0.60 1.46 -3.66
C PRO A 116 2.05 1.23 -4.08
N PHE A 117 2.59 2.14 -4.88
CA PHE A 117 3.99 2.14 -5.26
C PHE A 117 4.51 3.57 -5.50
N LYS A 118 5.81 3.77 -5.25
CA LYS A 118 6.51 5.03 -5.53
C LYS A 118 7.11 5.03 -6.94
N LYS A 119 7.57 6.20 -7.39
CA LYS A 119 8.36 6.34 -8.62
C LYS A 119 9.53 5.34 -8.60
N GLY A 120 9.75 4.65 -9.71
CA GLY A 120 10.83 3.67 -9.89
C GLY A 120 10.55 2.29 -9.30
N ALA A 121 9.39 2.07 -8.66
CA ALA A 121 8.98 0.73 -8.24
C ALA A 121 8.19 0.00 -9.33
N ALA A 122 7.55 0.74 -10.24
CA ALA A 122 6.86 0.22 -11.41
C ALA A 122 7.47 0.87 -12.66
N GLU A 123 7.79 0.05 -13.66
CA GLU A 123 8.46 0.47 -14.88
C GLU A 123 7.78 -0.15 -16.10
N TRP A 124 7.95 0.48 -17.27
CA TRP A 124 7.42 -0.07 -18.51
C TRP A 124 8.49 -0.91 -19.20
N GLU A 125 8.28 -2.22 -19.26
CA GLU A 125 9.23 -3.17 -19.84
C GLU A 125 8.51 -4.15 -20.77
N SER A 126 9.07 -4.38 -21.96
CA SER A 126 8.57 -5.39 -22.90
C SER A 126 7.06 -5.30 -23.20
N GLY A 127 6.51 -4.08 -23.25
CA GLY A 127 5.09 -3.82 -23.50
C GLY A 127 4.15 -4.11 -22.32
N GLN A 128 4.69 -4.18 -21.11
CA GLN A 128 3.97 -4.48 -19.87
C GLN A 128 4.47 -3.60 -18.73
N VAL A 129 3.68 -3.49 -17.66
CA VAL A 129 4.14 -2.86 -16.42
C VAL A 129 4.89 -3.89 -15.59
N TYR A 130 6.19 -3.70 -15.40
CA TYR A 130 7.00 -4.49 -14.48
C TYR A 130 6.86 -3.93 -13.06
N PHE A 131 6.50 -4.79 -12.10
CA PHE A 131 6.37 -4.43 -10.69
C PHE A 131 6.62 -5.64 -9.79
N ALA A 132 7.50 -5.48 -8.79
CA ALA A 132 7.80 -6.49 -7.78
C ALA A 132 8.12 -7.89 -8.36
N GLY A 133 8.89 -7.96 -9.45
CA GLY A 133 9.26 -9.23 -10.09
C GLY A 133 8.22 -9.81 -11.04
N HIS A 134 7.10 -9.12 -11.26
CA HIS A 134 6.01 -9.59 -12.10
C HIS A 134 5.71 -8.60 -13.24
N TYR A 135 5.33 -9.14 -14.39
CA TYR A 135 4.87 -8.36 -15.53
C TYR A 135 3.34 -8.32 -15.57
N PHE A 136 2.78 -7.13 -15.69
CA PHE A 136 1.36 -6.86 -15.73
C PHE A 136 0.99 -6.27 -17.09
N LYS A 137 0.28 -7.06 -17.91
CA LYS A 137 -0.24 -6.56 -19.17
C LYS A 137 -1.46 -5.67 -18.90
N VAL A 138 -1.47 -4.49 -19.51
CA VAL A 138 -2.54 -3.50 -19.36
C VAL A 138 -3.23 -3.24 -20.71
N TRP A 139 -4.45 -2.69 -20.65
CA TRP A 139 -5.16 -2.16 -21.81
C TRP A 139 -4.66 -0.75 -22.10
N ASP A 140 -3.52 -0.64 -22.79
CA ASP A 140 -2.91 0.63 -23.11
C ASP A 140 -3.51 1.27 -24.37
N SER A 141 -4.12 2.45 -24.20
CA SER A 141 -4.59 3.33 -25.28
C SER A 141 -3.83 4.66 -25.31
N TYR A 142 -2.90 4.87 -24.38
CA TYR A 142 -2.22 6.14 -24.15
C TYR A 142 -0.75 6.13 -24.60
N GLY A 143 -0.22 4.96 -24.97
CA GLY A 143 1.19 4.81 -25.34
C GLY A 143 2.08 4.97 -24.11
N LEU A 144 1.79 4.20 -23.05
CA LEU A 144 2.50 4.28 -21.77
C LEU A 144 4.00 4.06 -21.91
N SER A 145 4.45 3.37 -22.97
CA SER A 145 5.87 3.23 -23.31
C SER A 145 6.61 4.54 -23.57
N GLN A 146 5.89 5.62 -23.86
CA GLN A 146 6.47 6.93 -24.17
C GLN A 146 6.67 7.81 -22.93
N TYR A 147 6.29 7.33 -21.74
CA TYR A 147 6.25 8.12 -20.52
C TYR A 147 6.90 7.43 -19.34
N ASP A 148 7.53 8.22 -18.47
CA ASP A 148 8.05 7.73 -17.19
C ASP A 148 6.91 7.49 -16.19
N LEU A 149 6.78 6.24 -15.74
CA LEU A 149 5.87 5.90 -14.66
C LEU A 149 6.36 6.53 -13.33
N ARG A 150 5.44 7.21 -12.64
CA ARG A 150 5.69 7.83 -11.32
C ARG A 150 5.05 6.99 -10.22
N SER A 151 4.64 7.62 -9.13
CA SER A 151 3.88 6.95 -8.07
C SER A 151 2.47 6.61 -8.54
N GLY A 152 1.92 5.51 -8.05
CA GLY A 152 0.58 5.07 -8.36
C GLY A 152 0.11 3.94 -7.45
N SER A 153 -0.96 3.27 -7.84
CA SER A 153 -1.42 2.07 -7.13
C SER A 153 -2.15 1.12 -8.08
N PHE A 154 -2.02 -0.18 -7.81
CA PHE A 154 -2.97 -1.16 -8.31
C PHE A 154 -4.21 -1.13 -7.39
N SER A 155 -5.38 -0.93 -7.97
CA SER A 155 -6.62 -0.78 -7.22
C SER A 155 -7.69 -1.70 -7.80
N GLN A 156 -8.33 -2.46 -6.92
CA GLN A 156 -9.41 -3.37 -7.27
C GLN A 156 -10.74 -2.62 -7.39
N ASP A 157 -11.55 -2.95 -8.39
CA ASP A 157 -12.91 -2.46 -8.53
C ASP A 157 -13.91 -3.25 -7.67
N THR A 158 -15.16 -2.77 -7.60
CA THR A 158 -16.23 -3.42 -6.82
C THR A 158 -16.62 -4.80 -7.35
N ARG A 159 -16.20 -5.16 -8.57
CA ARG A 159 -16.42 -6.48 -9.20
C ARG A 159 -15.26 -7.43 -8.95
N GLY A 160 -14.26 -7.01 -8.18
CA GLY A 160 -13.10 -7.81 -7.82
C GLY A 160 -12.05 -7.92 -8.92
N ARG A 161 -12.01 -6.95 -9.86
CA ARG A 161 -11.05 -6.86 -10.96
C ARG A 161 -9.98 -5.82 -10.68
#